data_AF-A0AAE3N6Z2-F1
#
_entry.id   AF-A0AAE3N6Z2-F1
#
_cell.length_a   1.000
_cell.length_b   1.000
_cell.length_c   1.000
_cell.angle_alpha   90.00
_cell.angle_beta   90.00
_cell.angle_gamma   90.00
#
_symmetry.space_group_name_H-M   'P 1'
#
loop_
_entity.id
_entity.type
_entity.pdbx_description
1 polymer ?
#
loop_
_entity_poly.entity_id
_entity_poly.type
_entity_poly.pdbx_seq_one_letter_code
_entity_poly.pdbx_strand_id
1 'polypeptide(L)' 'MPAVMAVTASKVSPSGRYAWHIFEREEDAGSEGGVVVICESLETFSSMYSALLSGQRVLQSICEQSLD' A
#
# COMPACT_ATOMS: atom_id res chain seq x y z
N MET A 1 -2.73 6.08 20.23
CA MET A 1 -1.80 5.70 19.13
C MET A 1 -2.02 6.68 18.00
N PRO A 2 -0.97 7.26 17.40
CA PRO A 2 -1.14 8.10 16.21
C PRO A 2 -1.84 7.29 15.11
N ALA A 3 -2.70 7.95 14.34
CA ALA A 3 -3.46 7.29 13.29
C ALA A 3 -2.51 7.03 12.12
N VAL A 4 -2.00 5.81 12.02
CA VAL A 4 -1.26 5.36 10.85
C VAL A 4 -2.17 5.42 9.63
N MET A 5 -1.87 6.32 8.69
CA MET A 5 -2.58 6.41 7.42
C MET A 5 -1.79 5.65 6.35
N ALA A 6 -2.19 4.40 6.13
CA ALA A 6 -1.66 3.57 5.05
C ALA A 6 -2.62 3.53 3.85
N VAL A 7 -2.07 3.58 2.63
CA VAL A 7 -2.84 3.62 1.38
C VAL A 7 -2.29 2.63 0.37
N THR A 8 -3.19 1.99 -0.37
CA THR A 8 -2.84 1.17 -1.54
C THR A 8 -2.87 2.04 -2.79
N ALA A 9 -1.82 2.00 -3.62
CA ALA A 9 -1.83 2.63 -4.93
C ALA A 9 -1.39 1.64 -6.01
N SER A 10 -1.96 1.78 -7.21
CA SER A 10 -1.59 0.97 -8.36
C SER A 10 -0.57 1.66 -9.24
N LYS A 11 0.37 0.89 -9.80
CA LYS A 11 1.33 1.33 -10.82
C LYS A 11 1.09 0.54 -12.10
N VAL A 12 1.15 1.22 -13.25
CA VAL A 12 1.09 0.58 -14.57
C VAL A 12 2.49 0.46 -15.15
N SER A 13 2.81 -0.72 -15.67
CA SER A 13 4.05 -0.98 -16.40
C SER A 13 3.91 -0.59 -17.88
N PRO A 14 5.02 -0.39 -18.62
CA PRO A 14 4.96 -0.09 -20.05
C PRO A 14 4.25 -1.14 -20.90
N SER A 15 4.16 -2.39 -20.42
CA SER A 15 3.42 -3.47 -21.07
C SER A 15 1.91 -3.45 -20.78
N GLY A 16 1.40 -2.42 -20.09
CA GLY A 16 -0.02 -2.28 -19.73
C GLY A 16 -0.45 -3.19 -18.57
N ARG A 17 0.49 -3.86 -17.91
CA ARG A 17 0.23 -4.69 -16.72
C ARG A 17 0.25 -3.82 -15.47
N TYR A 18 -0.63 -4.11 -14.51
CA TYR A 18 -0.77 -3.35 -13.26
C TYR A 18 -0.09 -4.08 -12.10
N ALA A 19 0.46 -3.33 -11.16
CA ALA A 19 1.03 -3.76 -9.88
C ALA A 19 0.49 -2.84 -8.77
N TRP A 20 0.69 -3.17 -7.50
CA TRP A 20 0.30 -2.31 -6.38
C TRP A 20 1.43 -2.16 -5.36
N HIS A 21 1.48 -1.00 -4.71
CA HIS A 21 2.31 -0.74 -3.53
C HIS A 21 1.40 -0.26 -2.39
N ILE A 22 1.80 -0.54 -1.15
CA ILE A 22 1.21 0.02 0.06
C ILE A 22 2.21 1.01 0.64
N PHE A 23 1.73 2.23 0.86
CA PHE A 23 2.50 3.32 1.44
C PHE A 23 1.99 3.62 2.84
N GLU A 24 2.92 3.97 3.72
CA GLU A 24 2.62 4.45 5.07
C GLU A 24 3.25 5.84 5.25
N ARG A 25 2.52 6.74 5.89
CA ARG A 25 3.06 8.03 6.32
C ARG A 25 3.60 7.90 7.74
N GLU A 26 4.88 8.21 7.93
CA GLU A 26 5.47 8.33 9.26
C GLU A 26 5.04 9.66 9.90
N GLU A 27 4.23 9.60 10.95
CA GLU A 27 3.92 10.76 11.80
C GLU A 27 4.92 10.83 12.97
N ASP A 28 6.15 11.27 12.70
CA ASP A 28 7.01 11.76 13.77
C ASP A 28 6.74 13.24 14.03
N ALA A 29 6.44 13.57 15.29
CA ALA A 29 5.94 14.87 15.77
C ALA A 29 6.89 16.09 15.61
N GLY A 30 7.88 16.01 14.72
CA GLY A 30 8.84 17.10 14.46
C GLY A 30 9.66 16.98 13.17
N SER A 31 9.39 16.00 12.32
CA SER A 31 10.09 15.83 11.04
C SER A 31 9.12 16.07 9.87
N GLU A 32 9.62 16.56 8.73
CA GLU A 32 8.84 16.60 7.49
C GLU A 32 8.43 15.16 7.14
N GLY A 33 7.20 14.78 7.52
CA GLY A 33 6.73 13.40 7.50
C GLY A 33 6.99 12.71 6.16
N GLY A 34 7.77 11.63 6.20
CA GLY A 34 8.11 10.82 5.03
C GLY A 34 6.96 9.89 4.64
N VAL A 35 7.01 9.42 3.39
CA VAL A 35 6.16 8.33 2.91
C VAL A 35 7.07 7.16 2.58
N VAL A 36 6.84 6.02 3.23
CA VAL A 36 7.62 4.79 3.02
C VAL A 36 6.76 3.74 2.33
N VAL A 37 7.39 2.88 1.53
CA VAL A 37 6.73 1.69 0.97
C VAL A 37 6.89 0.57 1.98
N ILE A 38 5.78 0.04 2.49
CA ILE A 38 5.78 -1.05 3.47
C ILE A 38 5.47 -2.42 2.85
N CYS A 39 4.86 -2.43 1.67
CA CYS A 39 4.56 -3.67 0.96
C CYS A 39 4.39 -3.42 -0.55
N GLU A 40 4.71 -4.41 -1.37
CA GLU A 40 4.55 -4.36 -2.82
C GLU A 40 4.07 -5.69 -3.40
N SER A 41 3.39 -5.62 -4.54
CA SER A 41 2.95 -6.80 -5.28
C SER A 41 4.12 -7.50 -5.97
N LEU A 42 4.30 -8.78 -5.71
CA LEU A 42 5.21 -9.64 -6.47
C LEU A 42 4.63 -10.08 -7.83
N GLU A 43 3.31 -9.94 -7.99
CA GLU A 43 2.58 -10.32 -9.19
C GLU A 43 2.09 -9.10 -9.95
N THR A 44 1.76 -9.30 -11.22
CA THR A 44 1.11 -8.29 -12.05
C THR A 44 -0.29 -8.72 -12.47
N PHE A 45 -1.14 -7.73 -12.73
CA PHE A 45 -2.56 -7.90 -13.00
C PHE A 45 -2.93 -7.35 -14.38
N SER A 46 -4.00 -7.88 -14.96
CA SER A 46 -4.54 -7.41 -16.26
C SER A 46 -5.43 -6.18 -16.13
N SER A 47 -5.83 -5.81 -14.91
CA SER A 47 -6.65 -4.62 -14.66
C SER A 47 -6.20 -3.88 -13.40
N MET A 48 -6.39 -2.57 -13.41
CA MET A 48 -6.15 -1.69 -12.26
C MET A 48 -7.00 -2.12 -11.06
N TYR A 49 -8.26 -2.47 -11.30
CA TYR A 49 -9.19 -2.90 -10.25
C TYR A 49 -8.68 -4.17 -9.53
N SER A 50 -8.24 -5.18 -10.27
CA SER A 50 -7.70 -6.41 -9.68
C SER A 50 -6.44 -6.16 -8.85
N ALA A 51 -5.55 -5.26 -9.31
CA ALA A 51 -4.37 -4.87 -8.55
C ALA A 51 -4.76 -4.17 -7.24
N LEU A 52 -5.63 -3.16 -7.30
CA LEU A 52 -6.07 -2.42 -6.11
C LEU A 52 -6.80 -3.33 -5.11
N LEU A 53 -7.72 -4.18 -5.58
CA LEU A 53 -8.45 -5.11 -4.71
C LEU A 53 -7.50 -6.11 -4.03
N SER A 54 -6.49 -6.61 -4.74
CA SER A 54 -5.46 -7.47 -4.16
C SER A 54 -4.65 -6.75 -3.09
N GLY A 55 -4.14 -5.54 -3.36
CA GLY A 55 -3.37 -4.76 -2.38
C GLY A 55 -4.22 -4.36 -1.17
N GLN A 56 -5.49 -4.02 -1.37
CA GLN A 56 -6.37 -3.61 -0.27
C GLN A 56 -6.67 -4.75 0.70
N ARG A 57 -6.74 -6.00 0.22
CA ARG A 57 -6.84 -7.18 1.11
C ARG A 57 -5.59 -7.36 1.96
N VAL A 58 -4.41 -7.11 1.39
CA VAL A 58 -3.14 -7.14 2.14
C VAL A 58 -3.11 -6.04 3.19
N LEU A 59 -3.50 -4.81 2.81
CA LEU A 59 -3.58 -3.69 3.76
C LEU A 59 -4.52 -3.99 4.93
N GLN A 60 -5.70 -4.56 4.66
CA GLN A 60 -6.63 -4.99 5.72
C GLN A 60 -5.98 -6.00 6.68
N SER A 61 -5.29 -7.01 6.15
CA SER A 61 -4.58 -8.00 6.96
C SER A 61 -3.45 -7.39 7.80
N ILE A 62 -2.72 -6.40 7.28
CA ILE A 62 -1.67 -5.68 8.03
C ILE A 62 -2.31 -4.91 9.19
N CYS A 63 -3.42 -4.20 8.94
CA CYS A 63 -4.13 -3.46 9.97
C CYS A 63 -4.70 -4.38 11.05
N GLU A 64 -5.24 -5.55 10.68
CA GLU A 64 -5.75 -6.53 11.65
C GLU A 64 -4.65 -7.11 12.54
N GLN A 65 -3.49 -7.46 11.97
CA GLN A 65 -2.34 -7.96 12.74
C GLN A 65 -1.75 -6.92 13.69
N SER A 66 -1.92 -5.62 13.41
CA SER A 66 -1.41 -4.54 14.27
C SER A 66 -2.24 -4.27 15.53
N LEU A 67 -3.43 -4.90 15.64
CA LEU A 67 -4.36 -4.71 16.76
C LEU A 67 -4.23 -5.77 17.87
N ASP A 68 -3.54 -6.88 17.60
CA ASP A 68 -3.21 -7.95 18.56
C ASP A 68 -1.85 -7.69 19.26
#